data_AF-A0A7W0Y7Q3-F1
#
_entry.id   AF-A0A7W0Y7Q3-F1
#
_cell.length_a   1.000
_cell.length_b   1.000
_cell.length_c   1.000
_cell.angle_alpha   90.00
_cell.angle_beta   90.00
_cell.angle_gamma   90.00
#
_symmetry.space_group_name_H-M   'P 1'
#
loop_
_entity.id
_entity.type
_entity.pdbx_description
1 polymer ?
#
loop_
_entity_poly.entity_id
_entity_poly.type
_entity_poly.pdbx_seq_one_letter_code
_entity_poly.pdbx_strand_id
1 'polypeptide(L)'
;MRKILLVTIALGMIGCVGGLESAEPDPEPDPDPDPVTNEGRVLYDTNVHTIMAAKCAGCHTAGQPAGNVTGFVESDRTKAYETMVNYVAVVGSFASSTAPVLTKVVNGHQGIVYTPTELGSITTWLDKELEIRNPGVIPEDPNMPGPETASQMTKRLIKEWSGCMTKADFETANMAQGVGGWQTNNNQECDNCHATAGEGFIASRDATFFFDNLAKHSALIQQYYLVDYSEGLATAKVVVNRTAITNVATRQPGHTEHPSFNADDGTQGINAIVEFHTLTAAHAATPATCEVPAGRLVD
;
A
#
# COMPACT_ATOMS: atom_id res chain seq x y z
N MET A 1 -35.18 14.27 -49.85
CA MET A 1 -35.26 15.47 -48.99
C MET A 1 -35.95 15.10 -47.68
N ARG A 2 -35.38 15.53 -46.55
CA ARG A 2 -35.85 15.42 -45.16
C ARG A 2 -37.38 15.41 -45.00
N LYS A 3 -37.91 14.58 -44.09
CA LYS A 3 -38.94 14.98 -43.10
C LYS A 3 -38.77 14.21 -41.78
N ILE A 4 -38.81 14.98 -40.70
CA ILE A 4 -38.74 14.66 -39.26
C ILE A 4 -40.10 14.08 -38.81
N LEU A 5 -40.12 13.18 -37.82
CA LEU A 5 -41.24 13.12 -36.88
C LEU A 5 -40.78 12.66 -35.48
N LEU A 6 -40.92 13.56 -34.51
CA LEU A 6 -40.94 13.29 -33.08
C LEU A 6 -42.24 12.57 -32.72
N VAL A 7 -42.16 11.61 -31.79
CA VAL A 7 -43.33 11.16 -31.02
C VAL A 7 -42.96 11.19 -29.54
N THR A 8 -43.62 12.11 -28.85
CA THR A 8 -43.69 12.24 -27.39
C THR A 8 -44.75 11.28 -26.86
N ILE A 9 -44.46 10.54 -25.80
CA ILE A 9 -45.49 9.85 -25.00
C ILE A 9 -45.35 10.32 -23.56
N ALA A 10 -46.45 10.85 -23.05
CA ALA A 10 -46.64 11.22 -21.66
C ALA A 10 -47.81 10.42 -21.07
N LEU A 11 -47.75 10.29 -19.73
CA LEU A 11 -48.83 10.14 -18.74
C LEU A 11 -49.17 8.76 -18.15
N GLY A 12 -49.26 8.80 -16.80
CA GLY A 12 -49.98 7.91 -15.87
C GLY A 12 -49.06 7.34 -14.80
N MET A 13 -49.28 7.41 -13.47
CA MET A 13 -50.45 7.76 -12.62
C MET A 13 -49.93 8.17 -11.21
N ILE A 14 -50.47 9.22 -10.57
CA ILE A 14 -51.40 9.24 -9.41
C ILE A 14 -51.02 8.35 -8.20
N GLY A 15 -50.79 9.00 -7.04
CA GLY A 15 -51.38 8.57 -5.76
C GLY A 15 -50.45 8.48 -4.55
N CYS A 16 -50.42 9.53 -3.71
CA CYS A 16 -50.78 9.50 -2.28
C CYS A 16 -50.58 10.89 -1.64
N VAL A 17 -51.68 11.43 -1.11
CA VAL A 17 -51.75 12.68 -0.33
C VAL A 17 -51.65 12.28 1.15
N GLY A 18 -50.69 12.86 1.87
CA GLY A 18 -50.49 12.68 3.32
C GLY A 18 -50.23 14.02 3.98
N GLY A 19 -50.80 14.20 5.17
CA GLY A 19 -51.01 15.45 5.92
C GLY A 19 -49.82 16.42 6.03
N LEU A 20 -50.16 17.72 5.96
CA LEU A 20 -49.31 18.83 6.39
C LEU A 20 -49.43 18.96 7.91
N GLU A 21 -48.56 18.28 8.65
CA GLU A 21 -48.21 18.67 10.01
C GLU A 21 -47.24 19.86 9.92
N SER A 22 -47.49 20.91 10.73
CA SER A 22 -46.57 22.04 10.86
C SER A 22 -45.19 21.50 11.20
N ALA A 23 -44.23 21.73 10.32
CA ALA A 23 -42.82 21.44 10.56
C ALA A 23 -42.40 22.15 11.86
N GLU A 24 -42.01 21.37 12.87
CA GLU A 24 -41.14 21.88 13.91
C GLU A 24 -39.87 22.42 13.23
N PRO A 25 -39.28 23.52 13.72
CA PRO A 25 -38.02 24.02 13.18
C PRO A 25 -36.99 22.89 13.23
N ASP A 26 -36.38 22.60 12.07
CA ASP A 26 -35.27 21.65 11.98
C ASP A 26 -34.28 21.93 13.11
N PRO A 27 -33.87 20.92 13.89
CA PRO A 27 -32.80 21.11 14.85
C PRO A 27 -31.60 21.68 14.10
N GLU A 28 -30.97 22.72 14.66
CA GLU A 28 -29.77 23.27 14.03
C GLU A 28 -28.81 22.13 13.75
N PRO A 29 -28.25 22.04 12.52
CA PRO A 29 -27.34 20.97 12.17
C PRO A 29 -26.23 20.95 13.23
N ASP A 30 -26.01 19.77 13.81
CA ASP A 30 -24.95 19.55 14.79
C ASP A 30 -23.65 20.18 14.24
N PRO A 31 -22.91 20.97 15.04
CA PRO A 31 -21.67 21.56 14.59
C PRO A 31 -20.78 20.46 14.00
N ASP A 32 -20.33 20.68 12.76
CA ASP A 32 -19.42 19.76 12.07
C ASP A 32 -18.29 19.39 13.05
N PRO A 33 -18.05 18.10 13.31
CA PRO A 33 -17.00 17.69 14.23
C PRO A 33 -15.68 18.33 13.79
N ASP A 34 -14.98 18.96 14.74
CA ASP A 34 -13.67 19.54 14.49
C ASP A 34 -12.80 18.52 13.72
N PRO A 35 -12.06 18.94 12.68
CA PRO A 35 -11.26 18.04 11.89
C PRO A 35 -10.30 17.30 12.84
N VAL A 36 -10.52 15.99 12.99
CA VAL A 36 -9.71 15.15 13.86
C VAL A 36 -8.26 15.31 13.42
N THR A 37 -7.45 15.91 14.27
CA THR A 37 -6.03 16.10 13.98
C THR A 37 -5.39 14.73 13.89
N ASN A 38 -4.94 14.35 12.69
CA ASN A 38 -4.23 13.10 12.48
C ASN A 38 -2.86 13.22 13.18
N GLU A 39 -2.71 12.57 14.35
CA GLU A 39 -1.48 12.62 15.15
C GLU A 39 -0.25 12.13 14.35
N GLY A 40 -0.43 11.15 13.46
CA GLY A 40 0.61 10.69 12.53
C GLY A 40 1.10 11.81 11.62
N ARG A 41 0.18 12.63 11.10
CA ARG A 41 0.52 13.83 10.34
C ARG A 41 1.33 14.84 11.16
N VAL A 42 0.94 15.09 12.41
CA VAL A 42 1.66 16.01 13.30
C VAL A 42 3.09 15.53 13.55
N LEU A 43 3.27 14.24 13.82
CA LEU A 43 4.60 13.63 14.02
C LEU A 43 5.46 13.74 12.75
N TYR A 44 4.86 13.52 11.58
CA TYR A 44 5.56 13.67 10.31
C TYR A 44 6.03 15.12 10.10
N ASP A 45 5.11 16.08 10.18
CA ASP A 45 5.40 17.49 9.90
C ASP A 45 6.43 18.07 10.88
N THR A 46 6.40 17.63 12.14
CA THR A 46 7.30 18.12 13.19
C THR A 46 8.70 17.52 13.06
N ASN A 47 8.79 16.21 12.86
CA ASN A 47 10.05 15.48 12.98
C ASN A 47 10.51 14.90 11.64
N VAL A 48 9.69 14.04 11.03
CA VAL A 48 10.11 13.21 9.88
C VAL A 48 10.39 14.02 8.63
N HIS A 49 9.58 15.05 8.34
CA HIS A 49 9.74 15.88 7.15
C HIS A 49 11.14 16.50 7.08
N THR A 50 11.61 17.08 8.19
CA THR A 50 12.95 17.70 8.26
C THR A 50 14.06 16.67 8.07
N ILE A 51 13.89 15.45 8.59
CA ILE A 51 14.86 14.36 8.43
C ILE A 51 14.93 13.92 6.96
N MET A 52 13.77 13.71 6.32
CA MET A 52 13.70 13.32 4.91
C MET A 52 14.27 14.41 4.00
N ALA A 53 13.96 15.68 4.27
CA ALA A 53 14.52 16.80 3.53
C ALA A 53 16.05 16.88 3.66
N ALA A 54 16.59 16.65 4.86
CA ALA A 54 18.03 16.73 5.11
C ALA A 54 18.82 15.54 4.53
N LYS A 55 18.26 14.34 4.58
CA LYS A 55 18.99 13.10 4.26
C LYS A 55 18.68 12.56 2.87
N CYS A 56 17.45 12.72 2.39
CA CYS A 56 16.94 12.02 1.22
C CYS A 56 16.72 12.94 0.02
N ALA A 57 16.48 14.25 0.23
CA ALA A 57 16.16 15.18 -0.86
C ALA A 57 17.24 15.27 -1.94
N GLY A 58 18.52 15.00 -1.62
CA GLY A 58 19.60 15.04 -2.62
C GLY A 58 19.39 14.08 -3.80
N CYS A 59 18.65 12.98 -3.60
CA CYS A 59 18.37 11.98 -4.63
C CYS A 59 16.87 11.74 -4.85
N HIS A 60 16.04 11.92 -3.82
CA HIS A 60 14.64 11.49 -3.81
C HIS A 60 13.63 12.64 -3.85
N THR A 61 13.96 13.79 -4.46
CA THR A 61 12.93 14.83 -4.64
C THR A 61 11.78 14.31 -5.48
N ALA A 62 10.53 14.59 -5.09
CA ALA A 62 9.37 14.12 -5.85
C ALA A 62 9.29 14.77 -7.24
N GLY A 63 9.74 16.02 -7.37
CA GLY A 63 9.67 16.76 -8.62
C GLY A 63 10.73 16.36 -9.64
N GLN A 64 11.92 15.94 -9.21
CA GLN A 64 13.07 15.55 -10.05
C GLN A 64 13.95 14.54 -9.31
N PRO A 65 13.53 13.28 -9.20
CA PRO A 65 14.38 12.26 -8.60
C PRO A 65 15.67 12.06 -9.42
N ALA A 66 16.77 11.71 -8.75
CA ALA A 66 18.04 11.49 -9.40
C ALA A 66 18.06 10.14 -10.14
N GLY A 67 18.02 10.17 -11.47
CA GLY A 67 17.94 8.95 -12.28
C GLY A 67 16.57 8.27 -12.15
N ASN A 68 16.54 6.94 -12.09
CA ASN A 68 15.29 6.15 -11.98
C ASN A 68 15.03 5.73 -10.53
N VAL A 69 15.12 6.69 -9.60
CA VAL A 69 14.80 6.45 -8.19
C VAL A 69 13.43 7.00 -7.85
N THR A 70 12.82 6.45 -6.81
CA THR A 70 11.53 6.91 -6.31
C THR A 70 11.64 8.35 -5.79
N GLY A 71 10.88 9.29 -6.35
CA GLY A 71 10.76 10.65 -5.83
C GLY A 71 9.67 10.74 -4.77
N PHE A 72 10.03 11.02 -3.52
CA PHE A 72 9.06 11.07 -2.41
C PHE A 72 9.28 12.21 -1.42
N VAL A 73 10.33 13.02 -1.61
CA VAL A 73 10.64 14.15 -0.74
C VAL A 73 10.14 15.44 -1.39
N GLU A 74 9.24 16.14 -0.71
CA GLU A 74 8.70 17.43 -1.15
C GLU A 74 8.99 18.54 -0.14
N SER A 75 9.13 19.77 -0.64
CA SER A 75 9.32 20.95 0.23
C SER A 75 8.04 21.37 0.94
N ASP A 76 6.90 21.21 0.26
CA ASP A 76 5.58 21.42 0.86
C ASP A 76 5.24 20.24 1.78
N ARG A 77 5.01 20.53 3.07
CA ARG A 77 4.77 19.50 4.09
C ARG A 77 3.51 18.68 3.82
N THR A 78 2.48 19.32 3.28
CA THR A 78 1.22 18.65 2.97
C THR A 78 1.36 17.61 1.89
N LYS A 79 1.95 18.00 0.77
CA LYS A 79 2.23 17.06 -0.30
C LYS A 79 3.28 16.02 0.11
N ALA A 80 4.31 16.42 0.86
CA ALA A 80 5.33 15.50 1.34
C ALA A 80 4.73 14.37 2.18
N TYR A 81 3.83 14.69 3.10
CA TYR A 81 3.13 13.68 3.88
C TYR A 81 2.26 12.77 3.01
N GLU A 82 1.42 13.36 2.16
CA GLU A 82 0.50 12.61 1.27
C GLU A 82 1.27 11.67 0.35
N THR A 83 2.35 12.15 -0.27
CA THR A 83 3.25 11.35 -1.10
C THR A 83 3.90 10.23 -0.26
N MET A 84 4.43 10.55 0.92
CA MET A 84 5.11 9.58 1.77
C MET A 84 4.20 8.41 2.19
N VAL A 85 3.00 8.70 2.70
CA VAL A 85 2.09 7.66 3.20
C VAL A 85 1.44 6.83 2.10
N ASN A 86 1.45 7.31 0.85
CA ASN A 86 0.96 6.55 -0.29
C ASN A 86 2.05 5.69 -0.96
N TYR A 87 3.33 5.92 -0.65
CA TYR A 87 4.46 5.18 -1.23
C TYR A 87 4.88 3.96 -0.39
N VAL A 88 4.30 2.80 -0.68
CA VAL A 88 4.66 1.53 -0.01
C VAL A 88 6.15 1.19 -0.20
N ALA A 89 6.77 1.61 -1.30
CA ALA A 89 8.21 1.43 -1.51
C ALA A 89 9.08 2.18 -0.48
N VAL A 90 8.49 3.10 0.28
CA VAL A 90 9.12 3.88 1.35
C VAL A 90 8.60 3.45 2.73
N VAL A 91 7.29 3.42 2.95
CA VAL A 91 6.70 3.15 4.28
C VAL A 91 6.30 1.69 4.51
N GLY A 92 6.23 0.87 3.48
CA GLY A 92 5.76 -0.51 3.59
C GLY A 92 4.31 -0.57 4.11
N SER A 93 4.06 -1.45 5.08
CA SER A 93 2.82 -1.52 5.85
C SER A 93 2.81 -0.60 7.08
N PHE A 94 3.74 0.36 7.17
CA PHE A 94 4.04 1.17 8.36
C PHE A 94 4.63 0.40 9.56
N ALA A 95 4.82 -0.92 9.46
CA ALA A 95 5.56 -1.67 10.45
C ALA A 95 7.05 -1.29 10.41
N SER A 96 7.52 -0.59 11.44
CA SER A 96 8.91 -0.12 11.59
C SER A 96 9.99 -1.18 11.35
N SER A 97 9.72 -2.46 11.65
CA SER A 97 10.62 -3.60 11.46
C SER A 97 10.82 -4.02 10.00
N THR A 98 9.95 -3.55 9.10
CA THR A 98 9.93 -3.90 7.66
C THR A 98 9.82 -2.68 6.74
N ALA A 99 9.61 -1.47 7.28
CA ALA A 99 9.47 -0.25 6.52
C ALA A 99 10.79 0.11 5.80
N PRO A 100 10.80 0.20 4.44
CA PRO A 100 12.02 0.48 3.67
C PRO A 100 12.76 1.76 4.07
N VAL A 101 12.06 2.80 4.51
CA VAL A 101 12.64 4.04 5.01
C VAL A 101 13.60 3.82 6.17
N LEU A 102 13.42 2.74 6.94
CA LEU A 102 14.31 2.29 8.01
C LEU A 102 15.25 1.18 7.54
N THR A 103 14.72 0.11 6.96
CA THR A 103 15.48 -1.12 6.66
C THR A 103 16.52 -0.93 5.55
N LYS A 104 16.30 -0.04 4.58
CA LYS A 104 17.33 0.26 3.57
C LYS A 104 18.48 1.08 4.16
N VAL A 105 18.18 2.02 5.06
CA VAL A 105 19.16 2.96 5.62
C VAL A 105 20.02 2.31 6.71
N VAL A 106 19.50 1.30 7.43
CA VAL A 106 20.24 0.61 8.50
C VAL A 106 21.59 0.04 8.02
N ASN A 107 21.67 -0.34 6.73
CA ASN A 107 22.87 -0.87 6.09
C ASN A 107 23.67 0.17 5.28
N GLY A 108 23.42 1.47 5.50
CA GLY A 108 24.20 2.55 4.90
C GLY A 108 23.79 2.91 3.47
N HIS A 109 22.49 3.03 3.19
CA HIS A 109 21.97 3.40 1.86
C HIS A 109 22.67 4.65 1.29
N GLN A 110 23.58 4.46 0.32
CA GLN A 110 24.43 5.53 -0.24
C GLN A 110 25.22 6.32 0.82
N GLY A 111 25.67 5.65 1.88
CA GLY A 111 26.40 6.27 2.99
C GLY A 111 25.52 7.10 3.94
N ILE A 112 24.20 7.12 3.75
CA ILE A 112 23.25 7.74 4.67
C ILE A 112 23.11 6.85 5.91
N VAL A 113 23.14 7.48 7.08
CA VAL A 113 22.86 6.85 8.38
C VAL A 113 21.99 7.81 9.20
N TYR A 114 20.98 7.26 9.87
CA TYR A 114 20.20 7.99 10.86
C TYR A 114 20.91 8.01 12.21
N THR A 115 20.88 9.14 12.89
CA THR A 115 21.18 9.22 14.32
C THR A 115 20.12 8.45 15.12
N PRO A 116 20.41 8.06 16.39
CA PRO A 116 19.43 7.42 17.24
C PRO A 116 18.13 8.24 17.41
N THR A 117 18.22 9.56 17.48
CA THR A 117 17.06 10.46 17.59
C THR A 117 16.23 10.51 16.31
N GLU A 118 16.88 10.53 15.15
CA GLU A 118 16.20 10.47 13.85
C GLU A 118 15.49 9.13 13.68
N LEU A 119 16.16 8.02 14.02
CA LEU A 119 15.58 6.68 13.99
C LEU A 119 14.35 6.59 14.90
N GLY A 120 14.48 7.03 16.16
CA GLY A 120 13.35 7.06 17.11
C GLY A 120 12.17 7.88 16.57
N SER A 121 12.43 9.03 15.95
CA SER A 121 11.38 9.90 15.39
C SER A 121 10.63 9.24 14.23
N ILE A 122 11.34 8.57 13.32
CA ILE A 122 10.73 7.86 12.19
C ILE A 122 9.94 6.65 12.70
N THR A 123 10.50 5.87 13.64
CA THR A 123 9.81 4.73 14.26
C THR A 123 8.51 5.17 14.95
N THR A 124 8.55 6.21 15.79
CA THR A 124 7.35 6.72 16.47
C THR A 124 6.27 7.18 15.49
N TRP A 125 6.65 7.83 14.38
CA TRP A 125 5.70 8.20 13.35
C TRP A 125 5.09 6.97 12.65
N LEU A 126 5.91 5.99 12.25
CA LEU A 126 5.45 4.76 11.61
C LEU A 126 4.50 3.96 12.51
N ASP A 127 4.85 3.80 13.79
CA ASP A 127 4.01 3.09 14.76
C ASP A 127 2.66 3.81 14.97
N LYS A 128 2.64 5.15 14.96
CA LYS A 128 1.40 5.93 15.03
C LYS A 128 0.55 5.81 13.76
N GLU A 129 1.16 5.83 12.57
CA GLU A 129 0.43 5.56 11.32
C GLU A 129 -0.18 4.16 11.32
N LEU A 130 0.56 3.17 11.82
CA LEU A 130 0.09 1.80 11.93
C LEU A 130 -1.12 1.69 12.87
N GLU A 131 -1.08 2.35 14.04
CA GLU A 131 -2.20 2.46 14.98
C GLU A 131 -3.44 3.11 14.34
N ILE A 132 -3.27 4.28 13.71
CA ILE A 132 -4.37 5.04 13.10
C ILE A 132 -5.06 4.23 11.99
N ARG A 133 -4.27 3.50 11.19
CA ARG A 133 -4.79 2.70 10.06
C ARG A 133 -5.38 1.37 10.51
N ASN A 134 -5.11 0.94 11.74
CA ASN A 134 -5.55 -0.32 12.31
C ASN A 134 -6.10 -0.08 13.72
N PRO A 135 -7.25 0.60 13.85
CA PRO A 135 -7.82 0.92 15.16
C PRO A 135 -8.04 -0.36 15.97
N GLY A 136 -7.55 -0.37 17.21
CA GLY A 136 -7.58 -1.57 18.09
C GLY A 136 -6.27 -2.35 18.15
N VAL A 137 -5.29 -2.00 17.30
CA VAL A 137 -3.90 -2.44 17.45
C VAL A 137 -3.18 -1.46 18.37
N ILE A 138 -2.80 -1.90 19.57
CA ILE A 138 -1.96 -1.12 20.46
C ILE A 138 -0.49 -1.40 20.09
N PRO A 139 0.31 -0.40 19.66
CA PRO A 139 1.74 -0.58 19.51
C PRO A 139 2.32 -0.86 20.89
N GLU A 140 2.84 -2.07 21.13
CA GLU A 140 3.42 -2.38 22.43
C GLU A 140 4.77 -1.69 22.65
N ASP A 141 5.01 -1.35 23.92
CA ASP A 141 6.16 -0.61 24.43
C ASP A 141 7.50 -1.29 24.08
N PRO A 142 8.49 -0.56 23.51
CA PRO A 142 9.81 -1.10 23.17
C PRO A 142 10.64 -1.62 24.37
N ASN A 143 10.20 -1.42 25.61
CA ASN A 143 10.91 -1.85 26.82
C ASN A 143 10.22 -2.96 27.62
N MET A 144 9.10 -3.54 27.15
CA MET A 144 8.45 -4.66 27.85
C MET A 144 8.82 -6.01 27.23
N PRO A 145 9.14 -7.06 28.03
CA PRO A 145 8.92 -8.44 27.62
C PRO A 145 7.40 -8.69 27.64
N GLY A 146 6.72 -8.10 26.65
CA GLY A 146 5.28 -8.14 26.45
C GLY A 146 4.87 -9.08 25.32
N PRO A 147 3.57 -9.12 24.98
CA PRO A 147 3.09 -9.69 23.72
C PRO A 147 3.84 -9.17 22.47
N GLU A 148 3.55 -9.77 21.32
CA GLU A 148 4.17 -9.35 20.07
C GLU A 148 3.58 -8.00 19.60
N THR A 149 4.43 -6.99 19.37
CA THR A 149 4.01 -5.72 18.76
C THR A 149 3.45 -5.95 17.35
N ALA A 150 2.62 -5.03 16.86
CA ALA A 150 2.15 -5.06 15.47
C ALA A 150 3.30 -5.11 14.45
N SER A 151 4.37 -4.37 14.71
CA SER A 151 5.57 -4.36 13.87
C SER A 151 6.28 -5.72 13.84
N GLN A 152 6.42 -6.39 14.98
CA GLN A 152 6.96 -7.76 15.05
C GLN A 152 6.02 -8.77 14.37
N MET A 153 4.72 -8.65 14.61
CA MET A 153 3.67 -9.45 13.98
C MET A 153 3.70 -9.33 12.44
N THR A 154 3.85 -8.12 11.89
CA THR A 154 4.03 -7.94 10.42
C THR A 154 5.24 -8.74 9.96
N LYS A 155 6.41 -8.53 10.59
CA LYS A 155 7.65 -9.19 10.17
C LYS A 155 7.49 -10.71 10.21
N ARG A 156 6.88 -11.25 11.27
CA ARG A 156 6.65 -12.68 11.43
C ARG A 156 5.68 -13.21 10.38
N LEU A 157 4.50 -12.61 10.23
CA LEU A 157 3.47 -13.09 9.29
C LEU A 157 3.92 -13.01 7.83
N ILE A 158 4.60 -11.92 7.43
CA ILE A 158 5.18 -11.82 6.08
C ILE A 158 6.26 -12.89 5.87
N LYS A 159 7.10 -13.15 6.87
CA LYS A 159 8.12 -14.20 6.81
C LYS A 159 7.51 -15.60 6.72
N GLU A 160 6.51 -15.90 7.54
CA GLU A 160 5.80 -17.19 7.51
C GLU A 160 5.10 -17.40 6.18
N TRP A 161 4.29 -16.43 5.74
CA TRP A 161 3.53 -16.49 4.50
C TRP A 161 4.45 -16.61 3.27
N SER A 162 5.53 -15.83 3.19
CA SER A 162 6.50 -15.91 2.08
C SER A 162 7.32 -17.20 2.07
N GLY A 163 7.47 -17.86 3.23
CA GLY A 163 8.02 -19.21 3.32
C GLY A 163 7.13 -20.27 2.67
N CYS A 164 5.84 -19.99 2.50
CA CYS A 164 4.89 -20.86 1.82
C CYS A 164 4.76 -20.54 0.32
N MET A 165 5.37 -19.45 -0.18
CA MET A 165 5.34 -19.13 -1.60
C MET A 165 6.14 -20.15 -2.40
N THR A 166 5.51 -20.74 -3.43
CA THR A 166 6.18 -21.59 -4.40
C THR A 166 6.15 -20.98 -5.81
N LYS A 167 7.17 -21.29 -6.62
CA LYS A 167 7.21 -20.85 -8.02
C LYS A 167 6.09 -21.50 -8.84
N ALA A 168 5.71 -22.74 -8.48
CA ALA A 168 4.62 -23.45 -9.12
C ALA A 168 3.27 -22.76 -8.92
N ASP A 169 2.97 -22.29 -7.70
CA ASP A 169 1.74 -21.53 -7.42
C ASP A 169 1.76 -20.18 -8.12
N PHE A 170 2.92 -19.52 -8.17
CA PHE A 170 3.10 -18.26 -8.87
C PHE A 170 2.83 -18.38 -10.38
N GLU A 171 3.33 -19.46 -11.00
CA GLU A 171 3.07 -19.80 -12.40
C GLU A 171 1.61 -20.21 -12.63
N THR A 172 1.03 -21.00 -11.71
CA THR A 172 -0.37 -21.45 -11.77
C THR A 172 -1.34 -20.27 -11.68
N ALA A 173 -1.07 -19.33 -10.77
CA ALA A 173 -1.79 -18.07 -10.64
C ALA A 173 -1.57 -17.11 -11.81
N ASN A 174 -0.65 -17.43 -12.74
CA ASN A 174 -0.31 -16.61 -13.88
C ASN A 174 0.17 -15.20 -13.49
N MET A 175 0.86 -15.06 -12.35
CA MET A 175 1.29 -13.76 -11.80
C MET A 175 2.11 -12.93 -12.78
N ALA A 176 3.10 -13.54 -13.45
CA ALA A 176 3.97 -12.83 -14.38
C ALA A 176 3.20 -12.27 -15.59
N GLN A 177 2.32 -13.05 -16.21
CA GLN A 177 1.56 -12.57 -17.36
C GLN A 177 0.41 -11.65 -16.95
N GLY A 178 -0.23 -11.92 -15.79
CA GLY A 178 -1.33 -11.12 -15.29
C GLY A 178 -0.89 -9.72 -14.88
N VAL A 179 0.17 -9.62 -14.07
CA VAL A 179 0.68 -8.33 -13.59
C VAL A 179 1.57 -7.67 -14.64
N GLY A 180 2.49 -8.40 -15.26
CA GLY A 180 3.39 -7.84 -16.29
C GLY A 180 2.66 -7.41 -17.55
N GLY A 181 1.60 -8.14 -17.96
CA GLY A 181 0.77 -7.82 -19.11
C GLY A 181 -0.40 -6.86 -18.82
N TRP A 182 -0.45 -6.28 -17.62
CA TRP A 182 -1.54 -5.40 -17.24
C TRP A 182 -1.48 -4.10 -18.04
N GLN A 183 -2.50 -3.87 -18.87
CA GLN A 183 -2.55 -2.72 -19.75
C GLN A 183 -2.97 -1.44 -19.01
N THR A 184 -2.23 -0.38 -19.31
CA THR A 184 -2.50 0.99 -18.87
C THR A 184 -3.27 1.76 -19.96
N ASN A 185 -3.78 2.94 -19.60
CA ASN A 185 -4.59 3.78 -20.47
C ASN A 185 -3.83 4.38 -21.68
N ASN A 186 -2.49 4.30 -21.70
CA ASN A 186 -1.66 4.74 -22.81
C ASN A 186 -1.18 3.58 -23.72
N ASN A 187 -1.78 2.39 -23.57
CA ASN A 187 -1.44 1.16 -24.29
C ASN A 187 -0.03 0.60 -23.98
N GLN A 188 0.57 0.97 -22.84
CA GLN A 188 1.73 0.27 -22.30
C GLN A 188 1.31 -0.80 -21.30
N GLU A 189 2.17 -1.79 -21.10
CA GLU A 189 2.04 -2.82 -20.09
C GLU A 189 3.00 -2.56 -18.92
N CYS A 190 2.68 -3.05 -17.73
CA CYS A 190 3.55 -2.86 -16.56
C CYS A 190 4.98 -3.40 -16.79
N ASP A 191 5.15 -4.49 -17.54
CA ASP A 191 6.48 -5.05 -17.88
C ASP A 191 7.34 -4.09 -18.71
N ASN A 192 6.74 -3.18 -19.50
CA ASN A 192 7.52 -2.22 -20.28
C ASN A 192 8.36 -1.28 -19.39
N CYS A 193 7.95 -1.05 -18.15
CA CYS A 193 8.62 -0.13 -17.22
C CYS A 193 9.19 -0.83 -15.98
N HIS A 194 8.57 -1.93 -15.52
CA HIS A 194 8.88 -2.56 -14.24
C HIS A 194 9.43 -3.99 -14.35
N ALA A 195 9.93 -4.39 -15.54
CA ALA A 195 10.52 -5.71 -15.75
C ALA A 195 11.73 -6.00 -14.84
N THR A 196 12.43 -4.98 -14.32
CA THR A 196 13.72 -5.13 -13.62
C THR A 196 13.66 -4.82 -12.12
N ALA A 197 12.48 -4.73 -11.52
CA ALA A 197 12.30 -4.31 -10.12
C ALA A 197 12.77 -2.87 -9.80
N GLY A 198 12.79 -1.99 -10.80
CA GLY A 198 13.13 -0.58 -10.62
C GLY A 198 12.14 0.14 -9.69
N GLU A 199 12.59 1.21 -9.03
CA GLU A 199 11.73 2.10 -8.21
C GLU A 199 10.97 1.41 -7.06
N GLY A 200 11.40 0.20 -6.67
CA GLY A 200 10.77 -0.55 -5.58
C GLY A 200 9.48 -1.28 -5.97
N PHE A 201 9.24 -1.49 -7.27
CA PHE A 201 8.13 -2.26 -7.80
C PHE A 201 8.59 -3.17 -8.94
N ILE A 202 8.02 -4.37 -9.06
CA ILE A 202 8.41 -5.36 -10.07
C ILE A 202 7.17 -5.92 -10.76
N ALA A 203 7.08 -5.81 -12.09
CA ALA A 203 6.00 -6.44 -12.86
C ALA A 203 6.58 -7.07 -14.12
N SER A 204 7.31 -8.17 -13.97
CA SER A 204 7.96 -8.83 -15.11
C SER A 204 7.12 -9.94 -15.72
N ARG A 205 7.15 -10.09 -17.05
CA ARG A 205 6.63 -11.29 -17.73
C ARG A 205 7.57 -12.51 -17.61
N ASP A 206 8.80 -12.32 -17.12
CA ASP A 206 9.69 -13.42 -16.72
C ASP A 206 9.29 -13.92 -15.32
N ALA A 207 8.57 -15.04 -15.28
CA ALA A 207 8.08 -15.62 -14.03
C ALA A 207 9.21 -16.04 -13.07
N THR A 208 10.38 -16.42 -13.58
CA THR A 208 11.51 -16.80 -12.73
C THR A 208 12.11 -15.56 -12.09
N PHE A 209 12.42 -14.54 -12.88
CA PHE A 209 12.95 -13.28 -12.37
C PHE A 209 11.99 -12.61 -11.39
N PHE A 210 10.69 -12.57 -11.72
CA PHE A 210 9.68 -11.97 -10.85
C PHE A 210 9.59 -12.72 -9.52
N PHE A 211 9.36 -14.03 -9.55
CA PHE A 211 9.24 -14.82 -8.33
C PHE A 211 10.49 -14.73 -7.46
N ASP A 212 11.69 -14.83 -8.03
CA ASP A 212 12.95 -14.80 -7.27
C ASP A 212 13.16 -13.46 -6.56
N ASN A 213 12.80 -12.33 -7.19
CA ASN A 213 12.90 -11.01 -6.56
C ASN A 213 11.83 -10.85 -5.46
N LEU A 214 10.59 -11.25 -5.74
CA LEU A 214 9.50 -11.18 -4.77
C LEU A 214 9.84 -12.01 -3.51
N ALA A 215 10.40 -13.20 -3.71
CA ALA A 215 10.80 -14.11 -2.65
C ALA A 215 11.99 -13.61 -1.80
N LYS A 216 12.80 -12.67 -2.31
CA LYS A 216 14.01 -12.16 -1.63
C LYS A 216 13.79 -10.82 -0.93
N HIS A 217 12.84 -10.01 -1.40
CA HIS A 217 12.70 -8.62 -0.97
C HIS A 217 11.32 -8.36 -0.38
N SER A 218 11.27 -8.15 0.94
CA SER A 218 10.00 -7.93 1.65
C SER A 218 9.30 -6.66 1.17
N ALA A 219 10.07 -5.65 0.78
CA ALA A 219 9.55 -4.40 0.21
C ALA A 219 8.78 -4.61 -1.11
N LEU A 220 9.14 -5.62 -1.92
CA LEU A 220 8.42 -5.97 -3.14
C LEU A 220 7.15 -6.75 -2.83
N ILE A 221 7.19 -7.65 -1.82
CA ILE A 221 5.99 -8.34 -1.32
C ILE A 221 4.95 -7.33 -0.87
N GLN A 222 5.39 -6.31 -0.13
CA GLN A 222 4.50 -5.31 0.46
C GLN A 222 3.70 -4.51 -0.58
N GLN A 223 4.16 -4.43 -1.84
CA GLN A 223 3.41 -3.81 -2.94
C GLN A 223 2.12 -4.58 -3.27
N TYR A 224 2.15 -5.90 -3.11
CA TYR A 224 1.06 -6.80 -3.48
C TYR A 224 0.27 -7.31 -2.29
N TYR A 225 0.91 -7.42 -1.13
CA TYR A 225 0.37 -8.06 0.06
C TYR A 225 0.70 -7.25 1.31
N LEU A 226 -0.22 -7.16 2.26
CA LEU A 226 0.00 -6.51 3.56
C LEU A 226 -0.56 -7.36 4.69
N VAL A 227 -0.25 -7.02 5.94
CA VAL A 227 -0.91 -7.63 7.09
C VAL A 227 -2.13 -6.80 7.46
N ASP A 228 -3.29 -7.46 7.43
CA ASP A 228 -4.55 -6.92 7.91
C ASP A 228 -4.69 -7.20 9.41
N TYR A 229 -5.02 -6.16 10.15
CA TYR A 229 -5.24 -6.18 11.59
C TYR A 229 -6.66 -5.76 11.99
N SER A 230 -7.58 -5.63 11.03
CA SER A 230 -8.94 -5.16 11.27
C SER A 230 -9.71 -5.97 12.33
N GLU A 231 -9.34 -7.24 12.52
CA GLU A 231 -9.92 -8.14 13.52
C GLU A 231 -9.07 -8.25 14.82
N GLY A 232 -8.00 -7.47 14.95
CA GLY A 232 -7.05 -7.47 16.06
C GLY A 232 -5.76 -8.28 15.81
N LEU A 233 -4.78 -8.15 16.71
CA LEU A 233 -3.46 -8.80 16.57
C LEU A 233 -3.54 -10.34 16.53
N ALA A 234 -4.45 -10.95 17.29
CA ALA A 234 -4.57 -12.41 17.41
C ALA A 234 -5.13 -13.09 16.15
N THR A 235 -5.78 -12.32 15.28
CA THR A 235 -6.44 -12.78 14.04
C THR A 235 -5.79 -12.16 12.80
N ALA A 236 -4.68 -11.44 12.99
CA ALA A 236 -3.94 -10.77 11.92
C ALA A 236 -3.51 -11.77 10.85
N LYS A 237 -3.62 -11.36 9.58
CA LYS A 237 -3.38 -12.23 8.42
C LYS A 237 -2.82 -11.43 7.25
N VAL A 238 -2.05 -12.10 6.39
CA VAL A 238 -1.63 -11.50 5.12
C VAL A 238 -2.84 -11.44 4.18
N VAL A 239 -3.09 -10.30 3.56
CA VAL A 239 -4.13 -10.05 2.55
C VAL A 239 -3.55 -9.35 1.32
N VAL A 240 -4.31 -9.28 0.23
CA VAL A 240 -3.94 -8.48 -0.95
C VAL A 240 -3.95 -6.98 -0.61
N ASN A 241 -2.86 -6.28 -0.94
CA ASN A 241 -2.72 -4.83 -0.76
C ASN A 241 -3.47 -4.06 -1.86
N ARG A 242 -4.81 -4.09 -1.80
CA ARG A 242 -5.66 -3.37 -2.77
C ARG A 242 -5.45 -1.87 -2.74
N THR A 243 -5.19 -1.30 -1.56
CA THR A 243 -4.94 0.14 -1.40
C THR A 243 -3.74 0.60 -2.23
N ALA A 244 -2.59 -0.09 -2.12
CA ALA A 244 -1.41 0.29 -2.90
C ALA A 244 -1.64 0.20 -4.40
N ILE A 245 -2.24 -0.91 -4.87
CA ILE A 245 -2.53 -1.11 -6.29
C ILE A 245 -3.48 -0.03 -6.81
N THR A 246 -4.57 0.24 -6.09
CA THR A 246 -5.54 1.28 -6.45
C THR A 246 -4.93 2.67 -6.44
N ASN A 247 -4.04 2.96 -5.49
CA ASN A 247 -3.36 4.26 -5.42
C ASN A 247 -2.51 4.55 -6.66
N VAL A 248 -1.74 3.56 -7.14
CA VAL A 248 -0.99 3.69 -8.39
C VAL A 248 -1.94 3.78 -9.58
N ALA A 249 -2.94 2.89 -9.65
CA ALA A 249 -3.90 2.80 -10.75
C ALA A 249 -4.68 4.11 -10.95
N THR A 250 -5.00 4.80 -9.86
CA THR A 250 -5.78 6.05 -9.86
C THR A 250 -4.92 7.31 -9.74
N ARG A 251 -3.58 7.18 -9.79
CA ARG A 251 -2.63 8.31 -9.77
C ARG A 251 -2.78 9.19 -8.52
N GLN A 252 -2.95 8.55 -7.37
CA GLN A 252 -2.94 9.24 -6.07
C GLN A 252 -1.61 10.00 -5.87
N PRO A 253 -1.55 10.97 -4.94
CA PRO A 253 -0.33 11.74 -4.67
C PRO A 253 0.93 10.88 -4.61
N GLY A 254 1.97 11.35 -5.31
CA GLY A 254 3.21 10.64 -5.58
C GLY A 254 3.20 9.79 -6.87
N HIS A 255 2.05 9.21 -7.29
CA HIS A 255 1.93 8.42 -8.52
C HIS A 255 1.35 9.24 -9.69
N THR A 256 1.42 10.56 -9.61
CA THR A 256 0.79 11.46 -10.58
C THR A 256 1.38 11.31 -11.99
N GLU A 257 2.63 10.90 -12.12
CA GLU A 257 3.30 10.66 -13.41
C GLU A 257 3.02 9.27 -14.00
N HIS A 258 2.47 8.34 -13.22
CA HIS A 258 2.18 6.98 -13.68
C HIS A 258 0.95 6.96 -14.60
N PRO A 259 0.95 6.20 -15.72
CA PRO A 259 -0.25 5.95 -16.51
C PRO A 259 -1.34 5.26 -15.67
N SER A 260 -2.59 5.69 -15.76
CA SER A 260 -3.65 5.01 -15.01
C SER A 260 -3.96 3.63 -15.61
N PHE A 261 -4.45 2.70 -14.81
CA PHE A 261 -4.92 1.39 -15.27
C PHE A 261 -6.16 0.96 -14.49
N ASN A 262 -6.85 -0.08 -14.96
CA ASN A 262 -8.01 -0.61 -14.25
C ASN A 262 -7.55 -1.60 -13.16
N ALA A 263 -7.78 -1.28 -11.89
CA ALA A 263 -7.48 -2.11 -10.72
C ALA A 263 -8.71 -2.81 -10.12
N ASP A 264 -9.84 -2.83 -10.83
CA ASP A 264 -11.06 -3.47 -10.39
C ASP A 264 -10.93 -5.00 -10.35
N ASP A 265 -11.84 -5.62 -9.61
CA ASP A 265 -11.99 -7.08 -9.58
C ASP A 265 -12.31 -7.65 -10.97
N GLY A 266 -11.81 -8.86 -11.22
CA GLY A 266 -11.98 -9.53 -12.50
C GLY A 266 -10.95 -9.14 -13.57
N THR A 267 -10.12 -8.11 -13.33
CA THR A 267 -8.97 -7.81 -14.20
C THR A 267 -7.91 -8.90 -14.09
N GLN A 268 -7.15 -9.11 -15.17
CA GLN A 268 -6.16 -10.21 -15.24
C GLN A 268 -5.10 -10.10 -14.13
N GLY A 269 -4.59 -8.89 -13.87
CA GLY A 269 -3.59 -8.65 -12.83
C GLY A 269 -4.13 -8.89 -11.42
N ILE A 270 -5.30 -8.37 -11.10
CA ILE A 270 -5.95 -8.63 -9.81
C ILE A 270 -6.22 -10.11 -9.59
N ASN A 271 -6.81 -10.80 -10.59
CA ASN A 271 -7.13 -12.21 -10.46
C ASN A 271 -5.87 -13.04 -10.19
N ALA A 272 -4.75 -12.71 -10.85
CA ALA A 272 -3.48 -13.38 -10.62
C ALA A 272 -2.93 -13.14 -9.20
N ILE A 273 -2.99 -11.90 -8.70
CA ILE A 273 -2.54 -11.54 -7.35
C ILE A 273 -3.37 -12.27 -6.28
N VAL A 274 -4.69 -12.33 -6.45
CA VAL A 274 -5.63 -13.02 -5.56
C VAL A 274 -5.45 -14.53 -5.61
N GLU A 275 -5.29 -15.12 -6.79
CA GLU A 275 -5.06 -16.55 -6.94
C GLU A 275 -3.75 -16.98 -6.28
N PHE A 276 -2.66 -16.22 -6.51
CA PHE A 276 -1.38 -16.52 -5.88
C PHE A 276 -1.44 -16.43 -4.35
N HIS A 277 -2.19 -15.45 -3.82
CA HIS A 277 -2.44 -15.36 -2.39
C HIS A 277 -3.22 -16.55 -1.85
N THR A 278 -4.26 -16.97 -2.56
CA THR A 278 -5.12 -18.10 -2.18
C THR A 278 -4.32 -19.40 -2.14
N LEU A 279 -3.52 -19.68 -3.17
CA LEU A 279 -2.65 -20.86 -3.23
C LEU A 279 -1.60 -20.84 -2.10
N THR A 280 -0.94 -19.70 -1.88
CA THR A 280 0.04 -19.54 -0.80
C THR A 280 -0.58 -19.73 0.58
N ALA A 281 -1.79 -19.21 0.81
CA ALA A 281 -2.52 -19.37 2.07
C ALA A 281 -2.94 -20.83 2.32
N ALA A 282 -3.28 -21.59 1.26
CA ALA A 282 -3.57 -23.02 1.37
C ALA A 282 -2.34 -23.82 1.82
N HIS A 283 -1.14 -23.46 1.34
CA HIS A 283 0.12 -24.01 1.84
C HIS A 283 0.37 -23.64 3.31
N ALA A 284 0.15 -22.38 3.69
CA ALA A 284 0.30 -21.93 5.07
C ALA A 284 -0.61 -22.67 6.07
N ALA A 285 -1.81 -23.11 5.63
CA ALA A 285 -2.70 -23.95 6.44
C ALA A 285 -2.18 -25.39 6.64
N THR A 286 -1.14 -25.81 5.91
CA THR A 286 -0.48 -27.12 6.01
C THR A 286 1.04 -26.98 6.26
N PRO A 287 1.45 -26.58 7.49
CA PRO A 287 2.80 -26.05 7.77
C PRO A 287 3.97 -26.97 7.43
N ALA A 288 3.75 -28.29 7.35
CA ALA A 288 4.78 -29.25 6.95
C ALA A 288 5.33 -29.04 5.53
N THR A 289 4.70 -28.16 4.73
CA THR A 289 5.10 -27.87 3.35
C THR A 289 5.76 -26.51 3.15
N CYS A 290 5.78 -25.65 4.18
CA CYS A 290 6.40 -24.32 4.08
C CYS A 290 7.86 -24.38 4.52
N GLU A 291 8.77 -24.17 3.58
CA GLU A 291 10.19 -23.99 3.87
C GLU A 291 10.58 -22.56 3.51
N VAL A 292 11.05 -21.77 4.49
CA VAL A 292 11.76 -20.52 4.19
C VAL A 292 13.14 -20.92 3.68
N PRO A 293 13.44 -20.87 2.36
CA PRO A 293 14.75 -21.25 1.86
C PRO A 293 15.80 -20.30 2.43
N ALA A 294 16.99 -20.84 2.70
CA ALA A 294 18.10 -20.04 3.19
C ALA A 294 18.36 -18.85 2.25
N GLY A 295 18.31 -17.62 2.77
CA GLY A 295 18.50 -16.39 2.00
C GLY A 295 17.24 -15.74 1.44
N ARG A 296 16.03 -16.20 1.77
CA ARG A 296 14.78 -15.43 1.55
C ARG A 296 14.53 -14.43 2.68
N LEU A 297 14.03 -13.24 2.31
CA LEU A 297 13.64 -12.13 3.17
C LEU A 297 14.68 -11.75 4.25
N VAL A 298 15.86 -11.35 3.79
CA VAL A 298 17.00 -11.00 4.66
C VAL A 298 17.00 -9.51 5.07
N ASP A 299 15.88 -8.82 4.88
CA ASP A 299 15.74 -7.40 5.26
C ASP A 299 15.60 -7.24 6.80
#